data_AF-A0AAD6EL45-F1
#
_entry.id   AF-A0AAD6EL45-F1
#
_cell.length_a   1.000
_cell.length_b   1.000
_cell.length_c   1.000
_cell.angle_alpha   90.00
_cell.angle_beta   90.00
_cell.angle_gamma   90.00
#
_symmetry.space_group_name_H-M   'P 1'
#
loop_
_entity.id
_entity.type
_entity.pdbx_description
1 polymer ?
#
loop_
_entity_poly.entity_id
_entity_poly.type
_entity_poly.pdbx_seq_one_letter_code
_entity_poly.pdbx_strand_id
1 'polypeptide(L)'
;MDMREILKDKVTWQIGRGNICRAFHEPWHYFWQQFTPNNRQQRCMMVGELINADTNSWASDKLISCFGFYGALYVATHFPTPGLNADRLVFLPAKNGIFTFKGAVQLLSGTSHLAERDRQTLKAIWYSANLLPRVRLFMWKLFHDAVPTTGTYVSKMNKPQVQWVLCNAGWDDGVHALFKCASARAFWFASGLGIQTAVLPDDARHLLHIMTTVLQDECFSSFANHLWALWKHRCAATHGGKIFRVESGLTLARGFDFLSTITSNYRARGPAGSSPVQNADTQIQRAFHCCIDGSFDDKGRGGWACVFRQDESLVRFGLGFGVCSSPFQSELQAMQLAIKILRDHQMQGCIFYTDCQLLCRLLNGENVLDAIPWQCFFQAQELTQVFRANHFSCVFINRDLNHEAHNLANYARRNRIDFQGTLLSDLQGL
;
A
#
# COMPACT_ATOMS: atom_id res chain seq x y z
N MET A 1 16.51 9.54 16.44
CA MET A 1 16.26 10.96 16.77
C MET A 1 14.76 11.18 16.70
N ASP A 2 14.12 11.59 17.78
CA ASP A 2 12.65 11.73 17.86
C ASP A 2 12.18 12.89 16.98
N MET A 3 11.23 12.62 16.07
CA MET A 3 10.63 13.63 15.18
C MET A 3 10.03 14.79 15.98
N ARG A 4 9.53 14.52 17.19
CA ARG A 4 8.98 15.54 18.07
C ARG A 4 10.02 16.57 18.47
N GLU A 5 11.25 16.15 18.80
CA GLU A 5 12.33 17.06 19.18
C GLU A 5 12.75 17.97 18.03
N ILE A 6 12.80 17.45 16.80
CA ILE A 6 13.20 18.23 15.63
C ILE A 6 12.13 19.27 15.24
N LEU A 7 10.85 18.94 15.43
CA LEU A 7 9.74 19.82 15.07
C LEU A 7 9.47 20.93 16.08
N LYS A 8 9.92 20.81 17.34
CA LYS A 8 9.71 21.82 18.38
C LYS A 8 10.21 23.20 17.97
N ASP A 9 11.37 23.27 17.31
CA ASP A 9 11.98 24.53 16.88
C ASP A 9 11.45 25.04 15.52
N LYS A 10 10.46 24.34 14.95
CA LYS A 10 9.90 24.61 13.61
C LYS A 10 8.41 24.95 13.66
N VAL A 11 7.87 25.13 14.87
CA VAL A 11 6.48 25.51 15.10
C VAL A 11 6.42 26.78 15.95
N THR A 12 5.37 27.57 15.72
CA THR A 12 5.01 28.71 16.58
C THR A 12 3.49 28.74 16.75
N TRP A 13 2.99 29.33 17.83
CA TRP A 13 1.58 29.58 18.03
C TRP A 13 1.20 30.90 17.38
N GLN A 14 0.22 30.83 16.48
CA GLN A 14 -0.53 31.99 16.05
C GLN A 14 -1.66 32.22 17.04
N ILE A 15 -1.62 33.35 17.72
CA ILE A 15 -2.53 33.68 18.81
C ILE A 15 -3.85 34.21 18.26
N GLY A 16 -4.94 33.56 18.68
CA GLY A 16 -6.31 34.04 18.55
C GLY A 16 -6.72 34.68 19.88
N ARG A 17 -7.48 33.94 20.71
CA ARG A 17 -7.89 34.39 22.05
C ARG A 17 -6.84 34.18 23.15
N GLY A 18 -5.80 33.40 22.88
CA GLY A 18 -4.71 33.12 23.82
C GLY A 18 -5.05 32.16 24.96
N ASN A 19 -6.15 31.41 24.86
CA ASN A 19 -6.68 30.59 25.97
C ASN A 19 -6.02 29.21 26.11
N ILE A 20 -5.25 28.78 25.11
CA ILE A 20 -4.57 27.48 25.14
C ILE A 20 -3.05 27.61 25.20
N CYS A 21 -2.51 28.76 24.79
CA CYS A 21 -1.08 28.99 24.77
C CYS A 21 -0.55 29.51 26.12
N ARG A 22 0.47 28.86 26.69
CA ARG A 22 1.11 29.31 27.95
C ARG A 22 2.18 30.36 27.69
N ALA A 23 2.04 31.51 28.35
CA ALA A 23 2.85 32.70 28.10
C ALA A 23 4.38 32.48 28.25
N PHE A 24 4.81 31.61 29.16
CA PHE A 24 6.24 31.40 29.48
C PHE A 24 6.79 30.01 29.08
N HIS A 25 5.99 29.16 28.45
CA HIS A 25 6.37 27.76 28.21
C HIS A 25 6.23 27.30 26.76
N GLU A 26 5.73 28.17 25.87
CA GLU A 26 5.39 27.80 24.51
C GLU A 26 5.86 28.84 23.49
N PRO A 27 6.12 28.42 22.25
CA PRO A 27 6.67 29.30 21.22
C PRO A 27 5.57 30.14 20.58
N TRP A 28 5.15 31.25 21.20
CA TRP A 28 4.18 32.19 20.60
C TRP A 28 4.78 33.54 20.22
N HIS A 29 6.02 33.79 20.62
CA HIS A 29 6.84 34.93 20.18
C HIS A 29 8.31 34.51 20.15
N TYR A 30 9.16 35.26 19.43
CA TYR A 30 10.55 34.86 19.14
C TYR A 30 11.43 34.62 20.39
N PHE A 31 11.18 35.34 21.48
CA PHE A 31 12.04 35.35 22.68
C PHE A 31 11.46 34.59 23.88
N TRP A 32 10.44 33.76 23.68
CA TRP A 32 9.71 33.10 24.77
C TRP A 32 10.61 32.32 25.75
N GLN A 33 11.71 31.73 25.24
CA GLN A 33 12.67 30.97 26.06
C GLN A 33 13.54 31.83 26.97
N GLN A 34 13.63 33.14 26.71
CA GLN A 34 14.49 34.05 27.48
C GLN A 34 13.80 34.56 28.74
N PHE A 35 12.48 34.41 28.84
CA PHE A 35 11.71 34.89 29.97
C PHE A 35 11.34 33.72 30.90
N THR A 36 11.63 33.87 32.18
CA THR A 36 11.27 32.89 33.20
C THR A 36 10.16 33.44 34.09
N PRO A 37 9.18 32.60 34.49
CA PRO A 37 8.09 33.05 35.34
C PRO A 37 8.58 33.27 36.78
N ASN A 38 8.39 34.48 37.28
CA ASN A 38 8.85 34.93 38.60
C ASN A 38 7.94 34.46 39.75
N ASN A 39 6.70 34.06 39.45
CA ASN A 39 5.74 33.63 40.47
C ASN A 39 4.82 32.51 39.97
N ARG A 40 4.01 31.93 40.88
CA ARG A 40 3.09 30.83 40.56
C ARG A 40 2.02 31.23 39.55
N GLN A 41 1.59 32.49 39.55
CA GLN A 41 0.60 32.99 38.60
C GLN A 41 1.16 32.98 37.17
N GLN A 42 2.38 33.50 36.96
CA GLN A 42 3.06 33.49 35.67
C GLN A 42 3.36 32.07 35.15
N ARG A 43 3.60 31.11 36.03
CA ARG A 43 3.81 29.70 35.61
C ARG A 43 2.60 29.09 34.91
N CYS A 44 1.39 29.53 35.28
CA CYS A 44 0.14 29.04 34.72
C CYS A 44 -0.53 30.05 33.78
N MET A 45 0.10 31.21 33.56
CA MET A 45 -0.47 32.31 32.79
C MET A 45 -0.63 31.93 31.33
N MET A 46 -1.84 32.19 30.82
CA MET A 46 -2.16 32.05 29.40
C MET A 46 -1.88 33.36 28.65
N VAL A 47 -1.58 33.27 27.36
CA VAL A 47 -1.35 34.46 26.51
C VAL A 47 -2.57 35.38 26.48
N GLY A 48 -3.78 34.81 26.60
CA GLY A 48 -5.04 35.55 26.63
C GLY A 48 -5.13 36.53 27.80
N GLU A 49 -4.44 36.26 28.91
CA GLU A 49 -4.41 37.17 30.07
C GLU A 49 -3.60 38.45 29.81
N LEU A 50 -2.77 38.43 28.77
CA LEU A 50 -1.98 39.58 28.29
C LEU A 50 -2.74 40.38 27.22
N ILE A 51 -3.91 39.91 26.77
CA ILE A 51 -4.75 40.56 25.75
C ILE A 51 -5.91 41.29 26.43
N ASN A 52 -6.19 42.51 25.99
CA ASN A 52 -7.40 43.25 26.32
C ASN A 52 -8.57 42.69 25.51
N ALA A 53 -9.57 42.13 26.19
CA ALA A 53 -10.71 41.45 25.55
C ALA A 53 -11.55 42.40 24.67
N ASP A 54 -11.69 43.67 25.06
CA ASP A 54 -12.53 44.64 24.36
C ASP A 54 -11.88 45.19 23.08
N THR A 55 -10.57 45.38 23.11
CA THR A 55 -9.80 46.02 22.03
C THR A 55 -9.03 45.04 21.16
N ASN A 56 -8.98 43.76 21.56
CA ASN A 56 -8.14 42.72 20.94
C ASN A 56 -6.67 43.17 20.76
N SER A 57 -6.18 43.97 21.69
CA SER A 57 -4.82 44.53 21.70
C SER A 57 -4.06 44.08 22.95
N TRP A 58 -2.74 44.17 22.93
CA TRP A 58 -1.93 43.83 24.11
C TRP A 58 -2.20 44.78 25.28
N ALA A 59 -2.31 44.21 26.48
CA ALA A 59 -2.31 44.95 27.73
C ALA A 59 -0.88 45.37 28.07
N SER A 60 -0.46 46.54 27.59
CA SER A 60 0.91 47.06 27.69
C SER A 60 1.48 46.99 29.11
N ASP A 61 0.69 47.33 30.12
CA ASP A 61 1.12 47.32 31.53
C ASP A 61 1.48 45.90 32.00
N LYS A 62 0.67 44.91 31.60
CA LYS A 62 0.92 43.49 31.90
C LYS A 62 2.12 42.96 31.14
N LEU A 63 2.30 43.34 29.88
CA LEU A 63 3.48 42.97 29.10
C LEU A 63 4.76 43.50 29.74
N ILE A 64 4.78 44.79 30.13
CA ILE A 64 5.94 45.40 30.78
C ILE A 64 6.21 44.72 32.13
N SER A 65 5.16 44.42 32.90
CA SER A 65 5.31 43.70 34.16
C SER A 65 5.83 42.26 33.99
N CYS A 66 5.53 41.60 32.88
CA CYS A 66 5.89 40.20 32.65
C CYS A 66 7.25 40.02 31.96
N PHE A 67 7.57 40.90 31.00
CA PHE A 67 8.71 40.75 30.10
C PHE A 67 9.71 41.92 30.20
N GLY A 68 9.45 42.90 31.07
CA GLY A 68 10.20 44.16 31.12
C GLY A 68 9.90 45.06 29.92
N PHE A 69 10.43 46.28 29.95
CA PHE A 69 10.16 47.28 28.91
C PHE A 69 10.58 46.80 27.52
N TYR A 70 11.81 46.29 27.38
CA TYR A 70 12.31 45.79 26.09
C TYR A 70 11.60 44.53 25.63
N GLY A 71 11.29 43.59 26.53
CA GLY A 71 10.53 42.39 26.17
C GLY A 71 9.12 42.71 25.71
N ALA A 72 8.45 43.67 26.35
CA ALA A 72 7.13 44.14 25.95
C ALA A 72 7.12 44.75 24.55
N LEU A 73 8.15 45.53 24.18
CA LEU A 73 8.30 46.05 22.81
C LEU A 73 8.38 44.94 21.77
N TYR A 74 9.15 43.87 22.04
CA TYR A 74 9.24 42.73 21.13
C TYR A 74 7.92 41.96 21.04
N VAL A 75 7.27 41.67 22.16
CA VAL A 75 5.98 40.96 22.17
C VAL A 75 4.92 41.77 21.41
N ALA A 76 4.92 43.11 21.57
CA ALA A 76 3.99 44.00 20.89
C ALA A 76 4.11 43.97 19.35
N THR A 77 5.18 43.41 18.77
CA THR A 77 5.30 43.24 17.31
C THR A 77 4.43 42.11 16.74
N HIS A 78 3.97 41.17 17.58
CA HIS A 78 3.12 40.06 17.18
C HIS A 78 1.71 40.28 17.72
N PHE A 79 0.79 40.77 16.89
CA PHE A 79 -0.59 41.00 17.32
C PHE A 79 -1.44 39.72 17.31
N PRO A 80 -2.42 39.60 18.21
CA PRO A 80 -3.49 38.61 18.08
C PRO A 80 -4.14 38.73 16.70
N THR A 81 -4.33 37.60 16.01
CA THR A 81 -4.85 37.61 14.63
C THR A 81 -6.34 37.95 14.65
N PRO A 82 -6.79 39.06 14.02
CA PRO A 82 -8.20 39.42 14.00
C PRO A 82 -9.04 38.33 13.32
N GLY A 83 -10.15 37.94 13.95
CA GLY A 83 -11.07 36.92 13.43
C GLY A 83 -10.67 35.47 13.71
N LEU A 84 -9.54 35.21 14.38
CA LEU A 84 -9.14 33.86 14.77
C LEU A 84 -9.75 33.49 16.14
N ASN A 85 -10.73 32.59 16.16
CA ASN A 85 -11.47 32.23 17.38
C ASN A 85 -10.66 31.42 18.41
N ALA A 86 -9.63 30.71 17.99
CA ALA A 86 -8.79 29.86 18.83
C ALA A 86 -7.34 29.88 18.38
N ASP A 87 -6.39 29.72 19.30
CA ASP A 87 -4.97 29.69 18.95
C ASP A 87 -4.67 28.50 18.05
N ARG A 88 -3.72 28.70 17.13
CA ARG A 88 -3.38 27.71 16.11
C ARG A 88 -1.89 27.48 16.08
N LEU A 89 -1.48 26.22 16.11
CA LEU A 89 -0.08 25.85 15.87
C LEU A 89 0.25 25.99 14.37
N VAL A 90 1.28 26.77 14.08
CA VAL A 90 1.74 27.12 12.74
C VAL A 90 3.07 26.45 12.47
N PHE A 91 3.16 25.73 11.35
CA PHE A 91 4.39 25.14 10.87
C PHE A 91 5.18 26.16 10.05
N LEU A 92 6.25 26.71 10.65
CA LEU A 92 7.05 27.82 10.08
C LEU A 92 7.58 27.57 8.66
N PRO A 93 8.01 26.35 8.28
CA PRO A 93 8.50 26.08 6.92
C PRO A 93 7.42 26.14 5.83
N ALA A 94 6.14 26.04 6.17
CA ALA A 94 5.06 26.13 5.20
C ALA A 94 4.60 27.57 5.03
N LYS A 95 4.54 28.06 3.78
CA LYS A 95 4.06 29.42 3.46
C LYS A 95 2.65 29.72 3.99
N ASN A 96 1.79 28.70 4.06
CA ASN A 96 0.42 28.82 4.58
C ASN A 96 0.30 28.39 6.06
N GLY A 97 1.41 28.07 6.71
CA GLY A 97 1.45 27.60 8.10
C GLY A 97 0.86 26.21 8.35
N ILE A 98 0.41 25.50 7.31
CA ILE A 98 -0.20 24.18 7.42
C ILE A 98 0.89 23.11 7.50
N PHE A 99 0.87 22.33 8.57
CA PHE A 99 1.72 21.14 8.65
C PHE A 99 1.30 20.12 7.58
N THR A 100 2.26 19.65 6.80
CA THR A 100 2.09 18.49 5.91
C THR A 100 3.25 17.53 6.14
N PHE A 101 2.96 16.23 6.13
CA PHE A 101 4.00 15.21 6.25
C PHE A 101 5.07 15.37 5.17
N LYS A 102 4.65 15.68 3.93
CA LYS A 102 5.56 15.99 2.81
C LYS A 102 6.48 17.17 3.12
N GLY A 103 5.95 18.28 3.65
CA GLY A 103 6.74 19.45 4.02
C GLY A 103 7.71 19.18 5.18
N ALA A 104 7.28 18.41 6.18
CA ALA A 104 8.14 17.99 7.29
C ALA A 104 9.27 17.07 6.79
N VAL A 105 8.96 16.07 5.97
CA VAL A 105 9.96 15.21 5.34
C VAL A 105 10.90 16.01 4.46
N GLN A 106 10.41 16.98 3.69
CA GLN A 106 11.25 17.84 2.85
C GLN A 106 12.16 18.76 3.68
N LEU A 107 11.70 19.25 4.83
CA LEU A 107 12.52 20.01 5.78
C LEU A 107 13.62 19.14 6.39
N LEU A 108 13.25 17.95 6.86
CA LEU A 108 14.17 16.97 7.43
C LEU A 108 15.18 16.51 6.36
N SER A 109 14.71 16.32 5.13
CA SER A 109 15.54 16.00 3.97
C SER A 109 16.31 17.20 3.44
N GLY A 110 15.95 18.43 3.81
CA GLY A 110 16.59 19.68 3.37
C GLY A 110 17.98 19.89 3.97
N THR A 111 18.34 19.08 4.97
CA THR A 111 19.73 18.95 5.47
C THR A 111 20.50 17.78 4.83
N SER A 112 19.82 16.96 4.02
CA SER A 112 20.41 15.85 3.28
C SER A 112 20.00 15.96 1.81
N HIS A 113 20.75 16.71 1.02
CA HIS A 113 20.70 16.50 -0.43
C HIS A 113 20.95 15.01 -0.67
N LEU A 114 19.90 14.27 -1.07
CA LEU A 114 20.07 12.89 -1.51
C LEU A 114 21.16 12.90 -2.57
N ALA A 115 22.17 12.05 -2.40
CA ALA A 115 23.25 11.94 -3.36
C ALA A 115 22.64 11.73 -4.76
N GLU A 116 23.31 12.20 -5.81
CA GLU A 116 22.77 12.07 -7.18
C GLU A 116 22.40 10.62 -7.52
N ARG A 117 23.22 9.70 -7.03
CA ARG A 117 22.99 8.25 -7.02
C ARG A 117 21.61 7.85 -6.47
N ASP A 118 21.25 8.36 -5.29
CA ASP A 118 20.01 8.04 -4.60
C ASP A 118 18.81 8.57 -5.40
N ARG A 119 18.95 9.78 -5.96
CA ARG A 119 17.93 10.39 -6.82
C ARG A 119 17.70 9.59 -8.10
N GLN A 120 18.76 9.12 -8.75
CA GLN A 120 18.67 8.29 -9.95
C GLN A 120 17.96 6.96 -9.67
N THR A 121 18.32 6.31 -8.56
CA THR A 121 17.71 5.05 -8.13
C THR A 121 16.20 5.19 -7.91
N LEU A 122 15.78 6.24 -7.19
CA LEU A 122 14.37 6.52 -6.95
C LEU A 122 13.59 6.87 -8.23
N LYS A 123 14.22 7.60 -9.17
CA LYS A 123 13.63 7.87 -10.49
C LYS A 123 13.39 6.56 -11.25
N ALA A 124 14.38 5.68 -11.33
CA ALA A 124 14.24 4.39 -12.02
C ALA A 124 13.09 3.55 -11.44
N ILE A 125 13.00 3.47 -10.11
CA ILE A 125 11.90 2.78 -9.42
C ILE A 125 10.53 3.38 -9.79
N TRP A 126 10.41 4.72 -9.78
CA TRP A 126 9.11 5.37 -9.93
C TRP A 126 8.62 5.42 -11.39
N TYR A 127 9.54 5.56 -12.34
CA TYR A 127 9.24 5.71 -13.77
C TYR A 127 9.22 4.40 -14.55
N SER A 128 9.60 3.27 -13.94
CA SER A 128 9.49 1.97 -14.61
C SER A 128 8.03 1.64 -14.97
N ALA A 129 7.76 1.50 -16.27
CA ALA A 129 6.41 1.40 -16.83
C ALA A 129 5.68 0.10 -16.43
N ASN A 130 6.43 -1.00 -16.27
CA ASN A 130 5.89 -2.33 -16.00
C ASN A 130 5.72 -2.61 -14.49
N LEU A 131 6.04 -1.66 -13.61
CA LEU A 131 5.81 -1.84 -12.17
C LEU A 131 4.40 -1.45 -11.76
N LEU A 132 3.76 -2.37 -11.04
CA LEU A 132 2.51 -2.07 -10.33
C LEU A 132 2.78 -1.02 -9.24
N PRO A 133 1.85 -0.08 -8.97
CA PRO A 133 2.05 1.00 -7.99
C PRO A 133 2.52 0.52 -6.60
N ARG A 134 2.06 -0.66 -6.21
CA ARG A 134 2.36 -1.27 -4.90
C ARG A 134 3.77 -1.84 -4.83
N VAL A 135 4.29 -2.35 -5.95
CA VAL A 135 5.69 -2.77 -6.06
C VAL A 135 6.60 -1.53 -5.99
N ARG A 136 6.23 -0.41 -6.65
CA ARG A 136 6.98 0.86 -6.53
C ARG A 136 7.06 1.35 -5.09
N LEU A 137 5.93 1.34 -4.37
CA LEU A 137 5.89 1.73 -2.97
C LEU A 137 6.76 0.81 -2.08
N PHE A 138 6.71 -0.49 -2.33
CA PHE A 138 7.55 -1.45 -1.63
C PHE A 138 9.05 -1.19 -1.86
N MET A 139 9.46 -0.97 -3.11
CA MET A 139 10.84 -0.64 -3.48
C MET A 139 11.30 0.67 -2.81
N TRP A 140 10.42 1.68 -2.77
CA TRP A 140 10.66 2.92 -2.04
C TRP A 140 10.85 2.68 -0.53
N LYS A 141 9.98 1.85 0.09
CA LYS A 141 10.13 1.47 1.51
C LYS A 141 11.46 0.75 1.76
N LEU A 142 11.86 -0.16 0.86
CA LEU A 142 13.14 -0.87 0.97
C LEU A 142 14.33 0.08 0.89
N PHE A 143 14.30 1.04 -0.05
CA PHE A 143 15.33 2.07 -0.19
C PHE A 143 15.52 2.92 1.07
N HIS A 144 14.42 3.25 1.77
CA HIS A 144 14.44 4.04 3.00
C HIS A 144 14.55 3.22 4.29
N ASP A 145 14.82 1.91 4.19
CA ASP A 145 14.85 0.98 5.33
C ASP A 145 13.58 1.09 6.20
N ALA A 146 12.44 1.11 5.53
CA ALA A 146 11.09 1.27 6.08
C ALA A 146 10.20 0.05 5.81
N VAL A 147 10.80 -1.08 5.42
CA VAL A 147 10.11 -2.38 5.34
C VAL A 147 9.97 -2.93 6.77
N PRO A 148 8.78 -3.44 7.18
CA PRO A 148 8.55 -3.85 8.55
C PRO A 148 9.26 -5.17 8.88
N THR A 149 10.53 -5.07 9.28
CA THR A 149 11.39 -6.15 9.76
C THR A 149 11.62 -6.02 11.27
N THR A 150 12.13 -7.05 11.96
CA THR A 150 12.43 -6.91 13.40
C THR A 150 13.41 -5.80 13.68
N GLY A 151 14.43 -5.63 12.84
CA GLY A 151 15.37 -4.53 12.99
C GLY A 151 14.63 -3.19 13.04
N THR A 152 13.64 -3.02 12.17
CA THR A 152 12.76 -1.85 12.16
C THR A 152 11.83 -1.78 13.38
N TYR A 153 11.23 -2.90 13.81
CA TYR A 153 10.37 -2.92 15.01
C TYR A 153 11.14 -2.61 16.30
N VAL A 154 12.33 -3.17 16.46
CA VAL A 154 13.18 -2.94 17.64
C VAL A 154 13.70 -1.51 17.63
N SER A 155 14.26 -1.05 16.51
CA SER A 155 14.88 0.28 16.43
C SER A 155 13.89 1.45 16.40
N LYS A 156 12.71 1.27 15.78
CA LYS A 156 11.74 2.37 15.58
C LYS A 156 10.50 2.26 16.47
N MET A 157 10.13 1.06 16.96
CA MET A 157 8.93 0.85 17.78
C MET A 157 9.19 0.41 19.22
N ASN A 158 10.46 0.23 19.62
CA ASN A 158 10.85 -0.05 21.01
C ASN A 158 10.17 -1.30 21.62
N LYS A 159 9.93 -2.33 20.80
CA LYS A 159 9.32 -3.62 21.21
C LYS A 159 10.40 -4.69 21.45
N PRO A 160 10.19 -5.64 22.39
CA PRO A 160 11.15 -6.70 22.68
C PRO A 160 11.38 -7.62 21.46
N GLN A 161 12.60 -8.18 21.36
CA GLN A 161 12.99 -9.06 20.26
C GLN A 161 12.05 -10.27 20.15
N VAL A 162 11.56 -10.52 18.95
CA VAL A 162 10.81 -11.72 18.59
C VAL A 162 11.74 -12.59 17.74
N GLN A 163 11.98 -13.83 18.16
CA GLN A 163 12.74 -14.79 17.35
C GLN A 163 11.96 -15.13 16.07
N TRP A 164 12.65 -15.15 14.92
CA TRP A 164 12.02 -15.41 13.63
C TRP A 164 12.03 -16.86 13.21
N VAL A 165 10.88 -17.29 12.70
CA VAL A 165 10.55 -18.67 12.29
C VAL A 165 11.33 -19.17 11.06
N LEU A 166 11.84 -18.28 10.18
CA LEU A 166 12.40 -18.72 8.88
C LEU A 166 13.92 -18.96 8.87
N CYS A 167 14.69 -18.20 9.65
CA CYS A 167 16.16 -18.34 9.68
C CYS A 167 16.76 -18.44 11.08
N ASN A 168 15.94 -18.41 12.13
CA ASN A 168 16.36 -18.43 13.55
C ASN A 168 17.50 -17.46 13.91
N ALA A 169 17.73 -16.42 13.08
CA ALA A 169 18.88 -15.53 13.20
C ALA A 169 18.73 -14.47 14.31
N GLY A 170 17.60 -14.45 15.03
CA GLY A 170 17.32 -13.51 16.13
C GLY A 170 16.99 -12.07 15.70
N TRP A 171 17.53 -11.58 14.59
CA TRP A 171 17.25 -10.27 13.99
C TRP A 171 17.27 -10.34 12.47
N ASP A 172 16.43 -9.55 11.80
CA ASP A 172 16.46 -9.30 10.37
C ASP A 172 16.32 -7.80 10.04
N ASP A 173 16.94 -7.39 8.93
CA ASP A 173 16.66 -6.13 8.23
C ASP A 173 16.15 -6.43 6.81
N GLY A 174 15.84 -5.38 6.04
CA GLY A 174 15.33 -5.55 4.68
C GLY A 174 16.26 -6.35 3.78
N VAL A 175 17.58 -6.17 3.91
CA VAL A 175 18.58 -6.85 3.07
C VAL A 175 18.72 -8.31 3.48
N HIS A 176 18.78 -8.61 4.79
CA HIS A 176 18.83 -9.96 5.29
C HIS A 176 17.58 -10.75 4.88
N ALA A 177 16.40 -10.18 5.13
CA ALA A 177 15.12 -10.81 4.86
C ALA A 177 14.94 -11.17 3.37
N LEU A 178 15.45 -10.33 2.48
CA LEU A 178 15.23 -10.43 1.03
C LEU A 178 16.40 -11.04 0.27
N PHE A 179 17.63 -11.05 0.80
CA PHE A 179 18.81 -11.50 0.03
C PHE A 179 19.73 -12.45 0.78
N LYS A 180 19.85 -12.36 2.12
CA LYS A 180 20.89 -13.12 2.86
C LYS A 180 20.36 -14.36 3.58
N CYS A 181 19.09 -14.34 3.99
CA CYS A 181 18.41 -15.49 4.58
C CYS A 181 18.52 -16.73 3.67
N ALA A 182 18.75 -17.92 4.23
CA ALA A 182 18.91 -19.16 3.45
C ALA A 182 17.76 -19.39 2.46
N SER A 183 16.52 -19.16 2.88
CA SER A 183 15.33 -19.26 2.03
C SER A 183 15.32 -18.22 0.90
N ALA A 184 15.78 -16.99 1.18
CA ALA A 184 15.91 -15.94 0.18
C ALA A 184 17.02 -16.25 -0.85
N ARG A 185 18.17 -16.76 -0.39
CA ARG A 185 19.27 -17.19 -1.28
C ARG A 185 18.80 -18.30 -2.22
N ALA A 186 18.10 -19.30 -1.69
CA ALA A 186 17.55 -20.38 -2.47
C ALA A 186 16.51 -19.88 -3.49
N PHE A 187 15.67 -18.93 -3.09
CA PHE A 187 14.71 -18.29 -3.99
C PHE A 187 15.39 -17.57 -5.16
N TRP A 188 16.39 -16.74 -4.90
CA TRP A 188 17.10 -16.01 -5.96
C TRP A 188 17.90 -16.93 -6.87
N PHE A 189 18.57 -17.94 -6.30
CA PHE A 189 19.30 -18.95 -7.07
C PHE A 189 18.38 -19.73 -8.02
N ALA A 190 17.18 -20.09 -7.55
CA ALA A 190 16.19 -20.81 -8.35
C ALA A 190 15.32 -19.90 -9.24
N SER A 191 15.45 -18.57 -9.12
CA SER A 191 14.74 -17.62 -9.98
C SER A 191 15.31 -17.63 -11.41
N GLY A 192 14.49 -17.23 -12.38
CA GLY A 192 14.96 -17.07 -13.77
C GLY A 192 16.04 -15.99 -13.95
N LEU A 193 16.29 -15.18 -12.91
CA LEU A 193 17.31 -14.13 -12.89
C LEU A 193 18.67 -14.63 -12.37
N GLY A 194 18.73 -15.82 -11.74
CA GLY A 194 19.98 -16.46 -11.31
C GLY A 194 20.84 -15.63 -10.35
N ILE A 195 20.24 -14.76 -9.52
CA ILE A 195 20.97 -13.79 -8.71
C ILE A 195 21.76 -14.50 -7.59
N GLN A 196 23.08 -14.37 -7.62
CA GLN A 196 23.96 -14.84 -6.56
C GLN A 196 24.04 -13.78 -5.45
N THR A 197 23.31 -13.97 -4.37
CA THR A 197 23.20 -12.93 -3.33
C THR A 197 24.42 -12.80 -2.42
N ALA A 198 25.36 -13.74 -2.49
CA ALA A 198 26.59 -13.73 -1.68
C ALA A 198 27.49 -12.52 -1.97
N VAL A 199 27.47 -12.02 -3.22
CA VAL A 199 28.30 -10.89 -3.67
C VAL A 199 27.59 -9.54 -3.58
N LEU A 200 26.32 -9.52 -3.12
CA LEU A 200 25.55 -8.28 -3.05
C LEU A 200 25.93 -7.45 -1.82
N PRO A 201 25.90 -6.10 -1.92
CA PRO A 201 26.12 -5.23 -0.77
C PRO A 201 25.11 -5.48 0.36
N ASP A 202 25.53 -5.21 1.59
CA ASP A 202 24.65 -5.28 2.77
C ASP A 202 23.81 -4.01 2.96
N ASP A 203 23.99 -2.98 2.11
CA ASP A 203 23.20 -1.75 2.11
C ASP A 203 22.12 -1.78 1.01
N ALA A 204 20.85 -1.57 1.41
CA ALA A 204 19.71 -1.63 0.51
C ALA A 204 19.77 -0.55 -0.59
N ARG A 205 20.26 0.65 -0.28
CA ARG A 205 20.37 1.73 -1.29
C ARG A 205 21.42 1.39 -2.32
N HIS A 206 22.58 0.90 -1.89
CA HIS A 206 23.65 0.45 -2.76
C HIS A 206 23.16 -0.68 -3.68
N LEU A 207 22.54 -1.71 -3.11
CA LEU A 207 22.01 -2.84 -3.85
C LEU A 207 20.98 -2.40 -4.89
N LEU A 208 19.98 -1.61 -4.49
CA LEU A 208 18.95 -1.12 -5.41
C LEU A 208 19.56 -0.27 -6.53
N HIS A 209 20.56 0.55 -6.22
CA HIS A 209 21.27 1.33 -7.23
C HIS A 209 21.93 0.41 -8.28
N ILE A 210 22.70 -0.61 -7.85
CA ILE A 210 23.32 -1.58 -8.76
C ILE A 210 22.25 -2.24 -9.64
N MET A 211 21.13 -2.64 -9.06
CA MET A 211 20.07 -3.31 -9.81
C MET A 211 19.40 -2.37 -10.82
N THR A 212 19.19 -1.09 -10.48
CA THR A 212 18.66 -0.09 -11.41
C THR A 212 19.63 0.30 -12.53
N THR A 213 20.94 0.08 -12.35
CA THR A 213 21.95 0.45 -13.36
C THR A 213 22.36 -0.72 -14.25
N VAL A 214 22.40 -1.95 -13.70
CA VAL A 214 22.84 -3.15 -14.42
C VAL A 214 21.70 -3.82 -15.18
N LEU A 215 20.48 -3.81 -14.63
CA LEU A 215 19.34 -4.47 -15.26
C LEU A 215 18.66 -3.54 -16.26
N GLN A 216 18.33 -4.08 -17.44
CA GLN A 216 17.42 -3.42 -18.39
C GLN A 216 16.00 -3.35 -17.81
N ASP A 217 15.15 -2.46 -18.33
CA ASP A 217 13.82 -2.17 -17.78
C ASP A 217 12.93 -3.40 -17.57
N GLU A 218 12.94 -4.37 -18.48
CA GLU A 218 12.17 -5.61 -18.35
C GLU A 218 12.71 -6.50 -17.22
N CYS A 219 14.02 -6.73 -17.19
CA CYS A 219 14.69 -7.50 -16.14
C CYS A 219 14.57 -6.81 -14.77
N PHE A 220 14.65 -5.48 -14.72
CA PHE A 220 14.45 -4.71 -13.51
C PHE A 220 13.02 -4.84 -12.99
N SER A 221 12.04 -4.83 -13.90
CA SER A 221 10.63 -5.02 -13.55
C SER A 221 10.40 -6.42 -12.98
N SER A 222 10.96 -7.44 -13.62
CA SER A 222 10.91 -8.81 -13.12
C SER A 222 11.60 -8.95 -11.77
N PHE A 223 12.79 -8.34 -11.61
CA PHE A 223 13.51 -8.31 -10.34
C PHE A 223 12.68 -7.70 -9.21
N ALA A 224 12.04 -6.55 -9.43
CA ALA A 224 11.21 -5.89 -8.43
C ALA A 224 9.95 -6.70 -8.07
N ASN A 225 9.35 -7.36 -9.06
CA ASN A 225 8.22 -8.28 -8.85
C ASN A 225 8.64 -9.53 -8.05
N HIS A 226 9.81 -10.10 -8.34
CA HIS A 226 10.38 -11.20 -7.56
C HIS A 226 10.68 -10.79 -6.12
N LEU A 227 11.24 -9.60 -5.92
CA LEU A 227 11.46 -8.98 -4.61
C LEU A 227 10.14 -8.87 -3.82
N TRP A 228 9.09 -8.35 -4.46
CA TRP A 228 7.78 -8.22 -3.86
C TRP A 228 7.12 -9.56 -3.55
N ALA A 229 7.22 -10.53 -4.47
CA ALA A 229 6.71 -11.88 -4.28
C ALA A 229 7.40 -12.59 -3.11
N LEU A 230 8.72 -12.49 -3.03
CA LEU A 230 9.51 -13.03 -1.92
C LEU A 230 9.07 -12.42 -0.60
N TRP A 231 8.90 -11.10 -0.55
CA TRP A 231 8.39 -10.41 0.63
C TRP A 231 7.00 -10.91 1.03
N LYS A 232 6.05 -10.99 0.09
CA LYS A 232 4.69 -11.49 0.37
C LYS A 232 4.67 -12.94 0.85
N HIS A 233 5.47 -13.79 0.21
CA HIS A 233 5.60 -15.20 0.58
C HIS A 233 6.21 -15.37 1.97
N ARG A 234 7.23 -14.55 2.28
CA ARG A 234 7.81 -14.45 3.63
C ARG A 234 6.75 -14.04 4.65
N CYS A 235 6.03 -12.94 4.42
CA CYS A 235 4.98 -12.48 5.35
C CYS A 235 3.89 -13.54 5.57
N ALA A 236 3.49 -14.25 4.52
CA ALA A 236 2.49 -15.31 4.62
C ALA A 236 3.00 -16.50 5.47
N ALA A 237 4.29 -16.81 5.39
CA ALA A 237 4.89 -17.86 6.20
C ALA A 237 5.01 -17.44 7.68
N THR A 238 5.41 -16.21 7.95
CA THR A 238 5.57 -15.74 9.34
C THR A 238 4.23 -15.50 10.03
N HIS A 239 3.30 -14.79 9.39
CA HIS A 239 2.08 -14.31 10.03
C HIS A 239 0.84 -15.10 9.65
N GLY A 240 0.88 -15.81 8.52
CA GLY A 240 -0.26 -16.58 8.00
C GLY A 240 -0.18 -18.08 8.26
N GLY A 241 0.80 -18.56 9.03
CA GLY A 241 0.98 -19.98 9.35
C GLY A 241 1.31 -20.87 8.15
N LYS A 242 1.70 -20.29 7.00
CA LYS A 242 2.05 -21.06 5.80
C LYS A 242 3.49 -21.58 5.86
N ILE A 243 3.76 -22.70 5.19
CA ILE A 243 5.12 -23.20 5.04
C ILE A 243 5.81 -22.45 3.89
N PHE A 244 6.99 -21.89 4.15
CA PHE A 244 7.78 -21.28 3.10
C PHE A 244 8.36 -22.36 2.16
N ARG A 245 7.88 -22.37 0.92
CA ARG A 245 8.42 -23.20 -0.17
C ARG A 245 8.93 -22.32 -1.30
N VAL A 246 10.18 -22.52 -1.73
CA VAL A 246 10.81 -21.73 -2.79
C VAL A 246 9.97 -21.72 -4.06
N GLU A 247 9.50 -22.90 -4.50
CA GLU A 247 8.66 -23.04 -5.70
C GLU A 247 7.39 -22.20 -5.64
N SER A 248 6.68 -22.20 -4.51
CA SER A 248 5.45 -21.40 -4.35
C SER A 248 5.73 -19.90 -4.41
N GLY A 249 6.87 -19.46 -3.86
CA GLY A 249 7.31 -18.07 -3.98
C GLY A 249 7.64 -17.69 -5.42
N LEU A 250 8.38 -18.55 -6.15
CA LEU A 250 8.74 -18.30 -7.55
C LEU A 250 7.50 -18.29 -8.44
N THR A 251 6.55 -19.18 -8.16
CA THR A 251 5.23 -19.19 -8.79
C THR A 251 4.52 -17.85 -8.61
N LEU A 252 4.53 -17.30 -7.40
CA LEU A 252 3.97 -15.97 -7.14
C LEU A 252 4.71 -14.87 -7.91
N ALA A 253 6.05 -14.92 -7.95
CA ALA A 253 6.86 -13.96 -8.69
C ALA A 253 6.51 -13.93 -10.18
N ARG A 254 6.43 -15.10 -10.82
CA ARG A 254 6.08 -15.17 -12.23
C ARG A 254 4.64 -14.72 -12.49
N GLY A 255 3.72 -14.93 -11.53
CA GLY A 255 2.37 -14.37 -11.58
C GLY A 255 2.37 -12.85 -11.61
N PHE A 256 3.22 -12.19 -10.80
CA PHE A 256 3.38 -10.73 -10.84
C PHE A 256 4.02 -10.24 -12.13
N ASP A 257 5.03 -10.94 -12.65
CA ASP A 257 5.64 -10.60 -13.96
C ASP A 257 4.60 -10.60 -15.06
N PHE A 258 3.81 -11.65 -15.10
CA PHE A 258 2.76 -11.79 -16.10
C PHE A 258 1.68 -10.71 -15.98
N LEU A 259 1.24 -10.39 -14.76
CA LEU A 259 0.28 -9.30 -14.52
C LEU A 259 0.82 -7.93 -14.91
N SER A 260 2.08 -7.67 -14.59
CA SER A 260 2.79 -6.45 -14.97
C SER A 260 2.77 -6.28 -16.48
N THR A 261 3.09 -7.34 -17.24
CA THR A 261 3.06 -7.34 -18.71
C THR A 261 1.65 -7.13 -19.26
N ILE A 262 0.63 -7.76 -18.69
CA ILE A 262 -0.75 -7.58 -19.16
C ILE A 262 -1.25 -6.17 -18.87
N THR A 263 -1.00 -5.66 -17.66
CA THR A 263 -1.45 -4.33 -17.24
C THR A 263 -0.79 -3.24 -18.08
N SER A 264 0.49 -3.39 -18.44
CA SER A 264 1.18 -2.44 -19.31
C SER A 264 0.64 -2.47 -20.75
N ASN A 265 0.36 -3.65 -21.28
CA ASN A 265 -0.29 -3.81 -22.59
C ASN A 265 -1.70 -3.20 -22.63
N TYR A 266 -2.50 -3.34 -21.57
CA TYR A 266 -3.81 -2.71 -21.46
C TYR A 266 -3.71 -1.18 -21.46
N ARG A 267 -2.78 -0.62 -20.68
CA ARG A 267 -2.52 0.84 -20.66
C ARG A 267 -2.06 1.38 -22.01
N ALA A 268 -1.23 0.61 -22.73
CA ALA A 268 -0.72 1.00 -24.04
C ALA A 268 -1.80 0.97 -25.14
N ARG A 269 -2.80 0.08 -25.03
CA ARG A 269 -3.90 -0.04 -25.99
C ARG A 269 -4.99 1.03 -25.81
N GLY A 270 -5.04 1.70 -24.66
CA GLY A 270 -6.12 2.62 -24.30
C GLY A 270 -7.44 1.87 -24.07
N PRO A 271 -8.40 2.44 -23.30
CA PRO A 271 -9.70 1.81 -23.16
C PRO A 271 -10.38 1.76 -24.54
N ALA A 272 -10.63 0.56 -25.05
CA ALA A 272 -11.47 0.37 -26.22
C ALA A 272 -12.89 0.83 -25.86
N GLY A 273 -13.25 2.02 -26.32
CA GLY A 273 -14.60 2.62 -26.32
C GLY A 273 -15.59 2.09 -25.29
N SER A 274 -15.47 2.53 -24.04
CA SER A 274 -16.61 2.49 -23.12
C SER A 274 -17.45 3.75 -23.33
N SER A 275 -18.61 3.60 -23.98
CA SER A 275 -19.68 4.59 -23.86
C SER A 275 -20.00 4.77 -22.37
N PRO A 276 -20.21 6.01 -21.88
CA PRO A 276 -20.57 6.23 -20.50
C PRO A 276 -21.98 5.65 -20.28
N VAL A 277 -22.06 4.52 -19.58
CA VAL A 277 -23.32 4.01 -19.05
C VAL A 277 -23.80 5.06 -18.05
N GLN A 278 -24.89 5.75 -18.41
CA GLN A 278 -25.53 6.73 -17.55
C GLN A 278 -26.15 6.03 -16.33
N ASN A 279 -25.77 6.55 -15.16
CA ASN A 279 -26.48 6.55 -13.88
C ASN A 279 -27.47 5.41 -13.59
N ALA A 280 -26.99 4.45 -12.78
CA ALA A 280 -27.81 3.76 -11.80
C ALA A 280 -27.04 3.63 -10.48
N ASP A 281 -27.66 4.12 -9.41
CA ASP A 281 -27.37 3.99 -7.98
C ASP A 281 -25.93 4.20 -7.46
N THR A 282 -25.79 5.24 -6.65
CA THR A 282 -24.63 5.65 -5.85
C THR A 282 -24.14 4.60 -4.83
N GLN A 283 -24.79 3.42 -4.74
CA GLN A 283 -24.29 2.26 -3.99
C GLN A 283 -23.38 1.34 -4.82
N ILE A 284 -23.44 1.40 -6.16
CA ILE A 284 -22.62 0.58 -7.08
C ILE A 284 -21.18 1.12 -7.18
N GLN A 285 -20.95 2.39 -6.81
CA GLN A 285 -19.64 3.07 -6.88
C GLN A 285 -18.55 2.53 -5.93
N ARG A 286 -18.81 1.48 -5.14
CA ARG A 286 -17.81 0.83 -4.27
C ARG A 286 -17.70 -0.68 -4.43
N ALA A 287 -18.46 -1.28 -5.34
CA ALA A 287 -18.45 -2.73 -5.54
C ALA A 287 -17.11 -3.18 -6.15
N PHE A 288 -16.63 -4.36 -5.75
CA PHE A 288 -15.51 -4.98 -6.45
C PHE A 288 -15.99 -5.52 -7.80
N HIS A 289 -15.15 -5.36 -8.82
CA HIS A 289 -15.36 -5.94 -10.15
C HIS A 289 -14.39 -7.10 -10.32
N CYS A 290 -14.89 -8.30 -10.60
CA CYS A 290 -14.05 -9.50 -10.71
C CYS A 290 -14.21 -10.17 -12.07
N CYS A 291 -13.18 -10.09 -12.92
CA CYS A 291 -13.13 -10.87 -14.14
C CYS A 291 -12.61 -12.28 -13.85
N ILE A 292 -13.27 -13.32 -14.35
CA ILE A 292 -12.89 -14.72 -14.18
C ILE A 292 -12.78 -15.42 -15.53
N ASP A 293 -11.92 -16.44 -15.62
CA ASP A 293 -11.79 -17.28 -16.82
C ASP A 293 -11.23 -18.66 -16.46
N GLY A 294 -11.68 -19.67 -17.21
CA GLY A 294 -11.19 -21.03 -17.20
C GLY A 294 -10.42 -21.39 -18.48
N SER A 295 -9.33 -22.12 -18.31
CA SER A 295 -8.49 -22.65 -19.38
C SER A 295 -8.42 -24.16 -19.29
N PHE A 296 -8.69 -24.85 -20.40
CA PHE A 296 -8.75 -26.31 -20.46
C PHE A 296 -8.09 -26.86 -21.72
N ASP A 297 -7.32 -27.96 -21.63
CA ASP A 297 -6.82 -28.71 -22.80
C ASP A 297 -7.35 -30.14 -22.87
N ASP A 298 -7.15 -30.75 -24.03
CA ASP A 298 -7.52 -32.12 -24.37
C ASP A 298 -6.81 -33.19 -23.50
N LYS A 299 -5.80 -32.81 -22.71
CA LYS A 299 -5.14 -33.70 -21.74
C LYS A 299 -5.82 -33.67 -20.37
N GLY A 300 -6.96 -32.98 -20.24
CA GLY A 300 -7.70 -32.83 -18.99
C GLY A 300 -7.08 -31.81 -18.04
N ARG A 301 -6.10 -31.01 -18.48
CA ARG A 301 -5.46 -30.02 -17.60
C ARG A 301 -6.28 -28.74 -17.60
N GLY A 302 -6.68 -28.32 -16.40
CA GLY A 302 -7.38 -27.08 -16.13
C GLY A 302 -6.46 -26.03 -15.51
N GLY A 303 -6.59 -24.78 -15.92
CA GLY A 303 -6.12 -23.63 -15.18
C GLY A 303 -7.25 -22.61 -15.07
N TRP A 304 -7.27 -21.82 -14.02
CA TRP A 304 -8.33 -20.84 -13.80
C TRP A 304 -7.78 -19.61 -13.11
N ALA A 305 -8.43 -18.48 -13.34
CA ALA A 305 -7.98 -17.22 -12.79
C ALA A 305 -9.14 -16.28 -12.45
N CYS A 306 -8.85 -15.34 -11.55
CA CYS A 306 -9.73 -14.23 -11.23
C CYS A 306 -8.92 -12.95 -11.02
N VAL A 307 -9.49 -11.80 -11.40
CA VAL A 307 -8.85 -10.48 -11.32
C VAL A 307 -9.85 -9.50 -10.72
N PHE A 308 -9.57 -9.00 -9.52
CA PHE A 308 -10.38 -8.01 -8.81
C PHE A 308 -9.87 -6.60 -9.08
N ARG A 309 -10.79 -5.72 -9.48
CA ARG A 309 -10.58 -4.29 -9.66
C ARG A 309 -11.58 -3.48 -8.83
N GLN A 310 -11.16 -2.28 -8.46
CA GLN A 310 -11.99 -1.24 -7.84
C GLN A 310 -11.52 0.09 -8.42
N ASP A 311 -12.44 0.89 -8.96
CA ASP A 311 -12.12 2.17 -9.63
C ASP A 311 -10.97 2.04 -10.64
N GLU A 312 -11.09 1.09 -11.59
CA GLU A 312 -10.09 0.72 -12.60
C GLU A 312 -8.75 0.17 -12.05
N SER A 313 -8.54 0.18 -10.74
CA SER A 313 -7.29 -0.23 -10.11
C SER A 313 -7.29 -1.72 -9.78
N LEU A 314 -6.21 -2.43 -10.16
CA LEU A 314 -6.01 -3.83 -9.76
C LEU A 314 -5.86 -3.96 -8.24
N VAL A 315 -6.86 -4.57 -7.62
CA VAL A 315 -6.90 -4.80 -6.17
C VAL A 315 -6.24 -6.13 -5.84
N ARG A 316 -6.57 -7.19 -6.59
CA ARG A 316 -6.18 -8.57 -6.29
C ARG A 316 -6.32 -9.46 -7.51
N PHE A 317 -5.66 -10.61 -7.49
CA PHE A 317 -5.89 -11.68 -8.45
C PHE A 317 -5.71 -13.04 -7.76
N GLY A 318 -6.21 -14.08 -8.41
CA GLY A 318 -5.99 -15.48 -8.05
C GLY A 318 -5.71 -16.31 -9.29
N LEU A 319 -4.92 -17.37 -9.10
CA LEU A 319 -4.60 -18.39 -10.08
C LEU A 319 -4.84 -19.75 -9.46
N GLY A 320 -5.26 -20.73 -10.25
CA GLY A 320 -5.29 -22.12 -9.84
C GLY A 320 -5.05 -23.05 -10.99
N PHE A 321 -4.63 -24.27 -10.65
CA PHE A 321 -4.33 -25.32 -11.59
C PHE A 321 -4.83 -26.66 -11.06
N GLY A 322 -5.28 -27.53 -11.96
CA GLY A 322 -5.63 -28.89 -11.60
C GLY A 322 -6.05 -29.72 -12.81
N VAL A 323 -6.74 -30.81 -12.52
CA VAL A 323 -7.39 -31.64 -13.53
C VAL A 323 -8.85 -31.22 -13.59
N CYS A 324 -9.35 -31.03 -14.82
CA CYS A 324 -10.75 -30.79 -15.09
C CYS A 324 -11.27 -31.88 -16.04
N SER A 325 -12.54 -32.19 -15.96
CA SER A 325 -13.22 -33.12 -16.86
C SER A 325 -13.79 -32.42 -18.11
N SER A 326 -13.92 -31.09 -18.06
CA SER A 326 -14.48 -30.30 -19.16
C SER A 326 -13.99 -28.84 -19.12
N PRO A 327 -14.10 -28.09 -20.23
CA PRO A 327 -13.88 -26.64 -20.24
C PRO A 327 -14.77 -25.92 -19.22
N PHE A 328 -16.04 -26.32 -19.13
CA PHE A 328 -16.99 -25.72 -18.18
C PHE A 328 -16.55 -25.90 -16.72
N GLN A 329 -15.92 -27.04 -16.38
CA GLN A 329 -15.41 -27.22 -15.03
C GLN A 329 -14.31 -26.21 -14.69
N SER A 330 -13.44 -25.85 -15.64
CA SER A 330 -12.40 -24.84 -15.39
C SER A 330 -13.00 -23.45 -15.11
N GLU A 331 -14.13 -23.11 -15.72
CA GLU A 331 -14.89 -21.88 -15.43
C GLU A 331 -15.51 -21.91 -14.03
N LEU A 332 -16.08 -23.04 -13.62
CA LEU A 332 -16.60 -23.23 -12.26
C LEU A 332 -15.49 -23.06 -11.20
N GLN A 333 -14.30 -23.61 -11.47
CA GLN A 333 -13.14 -23.46 -10.59
C GLN A 333 -12.68 -21.99 -10.49
N ALA A 334 -12.73 -21.25 -11.60
CA ALA A 334 -12.42 -19.82 -11.62
C ALA A 334 -13.36 -19.02 -10.70
N MET A 335 -14.66 -19.28 -10.79
CA MET A 335 -15.66 -18.64 -9.94
C MET A 335 -15.49 -19.04 -8.46
N GLN A 336 -15.25 -20.33 -8.17
CA GLN A 336 -15.03 -20.81 -6.81
C GLN A 336 -13.78 -20.17 -6.18
N LEU A 337 -12.70 -20.04 -6.94
CA LEU A 337 -11.49 -19.36 -6.50
C LEU A 337 -11.80 -17.88 -6.17
N ALA A 338 -12.57 -17.21 -7.02
CA ALA A 338 -12.93 -15.82 -6.80
C ALA A 338 -13.78 -15.63 -5.54
N ILE A 339 -14.81 -16.46 -5.32
CA ILE A 339 -15.64 -16.43 -4.12
C ILE A 339 -14.82 -16.75 -2.86
N LYS A 340 -13.92 -17.73 -2.94
CA LYS A 340 -13.00 -18.04 -1.84
C LYS A 340 -12.17 -16.82 -1.47
N ILE A 341 -11.59 -16.14 -2.47
CA ILE A 341 -10.81 -14.93 -2.28
C ILE A 341 -11.65 -13.80 -1.66
N LEU A 342 -12.90 -13.60 -2.08
CA LEU A 342 -13.79 -12.62 -1.45
C LEU A 342 -13.99 -12.92 0.03
N ARG A 343 -14.26 -14.18 0.37
CA ARG A 343 -14.51 -14.63 1.74
C ARG A 343 -13.27 -14.49 2.62
N ASP A 344 -12.14 -15.03 2.18
CA ASP A 344 -10.87 -15.03 2.90
C ASP A 344 -10.37 -13.60 3.17
N HIS A 345 -10.85 -12.63 2.40
CA HIS A 345 -10.47 -11.23 2.52
C HIS A 345 -11.60 -10.28 2.92
N GLN A 346 -12.72 -10.82 3.39
CA GLN A 346 -13.85 -10.05 3.90
C GLN A 346 -14.32 -8.94 2.93
N MET A 347 -14.22 -9.20 1.63
CA MET A 347 -14.61 -8.26 0.59
C MET A 347 -16.13 -8.35 0.42
N GLN A 348 -16.83 -7.23 0.68
CA GLN A 348 -18.28 -7.16 0.59
C GLN A 348 -18.71 -6.67 -0.80
N GLY A 349 -19.62 -7.39 -1.43
CA GLY A 349 -20.20 -7.04 -2.72
C GLY A 349 -19.22 -7.17 -3.89
N CYS A 350 -19.59 -7.98 -4.88
CA CYS A 350 -18.80 -8.16 -6.09
C CYS A 350 -19.69 -8.38 -7.30
N ILE A 351 -19.36 -7.71 -8.40
CA ILE A 351 -19.90 -8.01 -9.72
C ILE A 351 -18.89 -8.89 -10.44
N PHE A 352 -19.30 -10.08 -10.86
CA PHE A 352 -18.45 -11.01 -11.58
C PHE A 352 -18.66 -10.90 -13.08
N TYR A 353 -17.57 -10.99 -13.84
CA TYR A 353 -17.56 -10.93 -15.29
C TYR A 353 -16.93 -12.20 -15.86
N THR A 354 -17.59 -12.82 -16.84
CA THR A 354 -17.13 -14.03 -17.52
C THR A 354 -17.52 -14.00 -18.99
N ASP A 355 -16.70 -14.60 -19.85
CA ASP A 355 -17.02 -14.89 -21.26
C ASP A 355 -17.64 -16.29 -21.44
N CYS A 356 -17.91 -17.02 -20.35
CA CYS A 356 -18.68 -18.26 -20.37
C CYS A 356 -20.19 -17.98 -20.23
N GLN A 357 -20.90 -17.95 -21.36
CA GLN A 357 -22.34 -17.68 -21.37
C GLN A 357 -23.13 -18.71 -20.54
N LEU A 358 -22.76 -19.99 -20.60
CA LEU A 358 -23.43 -21.05 -19.84
C LEU A 358 -23.33 -20.82 -18.32
N LEU A 359 -22.15 -20.42 -17.84
CA LEU A 359 -21.93 -20.12 -16.42
C LEU A 359 -22.75 -18.89 -15.97
N CYS A 360 -22.74 -17.83 -16.79
CA CYS A 360 -23.50 -16.61 -16.50
C CYS A 360 -25.01 -16.88 -16.38
N ARG A 361 -25.58 -17.61 -17.35
CA ARG A 361 -27.00 -18.00 -17.35
C ARG A 361 -27.35 -18.85 -16.12
N LEU A 362 -26.50 -19.83 -15.79
CA LEU A 362 -26.67 -20.67 -14.59
C LEU A 362 -26.71 -19.85 -13.29
N LEU A 363 -25.74 -18.95 -13.08
CA LEU A 363 -25.63 -18.18 -11.85
C LEU A 363 -26.74 -17.13 -11.69
N ASN A 364 -27.23 -16.59 -12.82
CA ASN A 364 -28.37 -15.68 -12.85
C ASN A 364 -29.73 -16.41 -12.76
N GLY A 365 -29.73 -17.73 -12.57
CA GLY A 365 -30.91 -18.51 -12.22
C GLY A 365 -31.74 -19.01 -13.40
N GLU A 366 -31.20 -18.94 -14.62
CA GLU A 366 -31.85 -19.57 -15.77
C GLU A 366 -31.78 -21.10 -15.70
N ASN A 367 -32.80 -21.78 -16.23
CA ASN A 367 -32.79 -23.24 -16.32
C ASN A 367 -31.91 -23.68 -17.50
N VAL A 368 -30.69 -24.09 -17.18
CA VAL A 368 -29.68 -24.57 -18.15
C VAL A 368 -29.15 -25.97 -17.80
N LEU A 369 -29.91 -26.74 -17.01
CA LEU A 369 -29.47 -28.04 -16.49
C LEU A 369 -29.05 -29.00 -17.61
N ASP A 370 -29.80 -29.05 -18.71
CA ASP A 370 -29.52 -29.94 -19.84
C ASP A 370 -28.21 -29.60 -20.58
N ALA A 371 -27.70 -28.38 -20.42
CA ALA A 371 -26.46 -27.92 -21.06
C ALA A 371 -25.22 -28.11 -20.16
N ILE A 372 -25.40 -28.44 -18.88
CA ILE A 372 -24.29 -28.62 -17.94
C ILE A 372 -23.69 -30.02 -18.12
N PRO A 373 -22.35 -30.14 -18.31
CA PRO A 373 -21.68 -31.44 -18.30
C PRO A 373 -21.98 -32.18 -16.99
N TRP A 374 -22.38 -33.44 -17.09
CA TRP A 374 -22.94 -34.15 -15.93
C TRP A 374 -22.00 -34.27 -14.73
N GLN A 375 -20.68 -34.33 -15.00
CA GLN A 375 -19.65 -34.37 -13.96
C GLN A 375 -19.60 -33.08 -13.13
N CYS A 376 -20.17 -31.99 -13.63
CA CYS A 376 -20.17 -30.67 -12.99
C CYS A 376 -21.46 -30.37 -12.24
N PHE A 377 -22.50 -31.21 -12.31
CA PHE A 377 -23.83 -30.89 -11.77
C PHE A 377 -23.80 -30.51 -10.29
N PHE A 378 -23.15 -31.33 -9.46
CA PHE A 378 -23.08 -31.08 -8.03
C PHE A 378 -22.34 -29.77 -7.72
N GLN A 379 -21.18 -29.58 -8.35
CA GLN A 379 -20.37 -28.36 -8.21
C GLN A 379 -21.12 -27.09 -8.65
N ALA A 380 -21.85 -27.18 -9.77
CA ALA A 380 -22.69 -26.11 -10.29
C ALA A 380 -23.82 -25.76 -9.31
N GLN A 381 -24.50 -26.76 -8.74
CA GLN A 381 -25.60 -26.56 -7.80
C GLN A 381 -25.12 -25.90 -6.50
N GLU A 382 -24.02 -26.38 -5.91
CA GLU A 382 -23.40 -25.76 -4.73
C GLU A 382 -23.02 -24.30 -5.00
N LEU A 383 -22.41 -24.04 -6.15
CA LEU A 383 -21.99 -22.70 -6.53
C LEU A 383 -23.18 -21.75 -6.66
N THR A 384 -24.26 -22.18 -7.32
CA THR A 384 -25.49 -21.38 -7.45
C THR A 384 -26.13 -21.07 -6.10
N GLN A 385 -26.11 -22.00 -5.14
CA GLN A 385 -26.61 -21.75 -3.78
C GLN A 385 -25.80 -20.66 -3.08
N VAL A 386 -24.45 -20.76 -3.11
CA VAL A 386 -23.56 -19.74 -2.54
C VAL A 386 -23.76 -18.39 -3.22
N PHE A 387 -23.89 -18.38 -4.55
CA PHE A 387 -24.08 -17.16 -5.32
C PHE A 387 -25.37 -16.42 -4.94
N ARG A 388 -26.48 -17.16 -4.82
CA ARG A 388 -27.78 -16.61 -4.40
C ARG A 388 -27.77 -16.12 -2.96
N ALA A 389 -27.19 -16.89 -2.04
CA ALA A 389 -27.13 -16.54 -0.62
C ALA A 389 -26.35 -15.24 -0.34
N ASN A 390 -25.42 -14.88 -1.22
CA ASN A 390 -24.61 -13.66 -1.09
C ASN A 390 -25.08 -12.52 -1.99
N HIS A 391 -26.19 -12.70 -2.73
CA HIS A 391 -26.73 -11.71 -3.68
C HIS A 391 -25.67 -11.19 -4.67
N PHE A 392 -24.85 -12.10 -5.19
CA PHE A 392 -23.87 -11.75 -6.22
C PHE A 392 -24.54 -11.57 -7.58
N SER A 393 -23.89 -10.81 -8.46
CA SER A 393 -24.31 -10.60 -9.85
C SER A 393 -23.25 -11.11 -10.82
N CYS A 394 -23.65 -11.81 -11.87
CA CYS A 394 -22.76 -12.29 -12.92
C CYS A 394 -23.14 -11.64 -14.26
N VAL A 395 -22.17 -11.06 -14.94
CA VAL A 395 -22.35 -10.36 -16.22
C VAL A 395 -21.54 -11.07 -17.29
N PHE A 396 -22.19 -11.39 -18.39
CA PHE A 396 -21.51 -11.91 -19.57
C PHE A 396 -20.75 -10.78 -20.27
N ILE A 397 -19.49 -11.02 -20.63
CA ILE A 397 -18.66 -10.09 -21.39
C ILE A 397 -18.06 -10.77 -22.62
N ASN A 398 -17.74 -9.97 -23.64
CA ASN A 398 -16.99 -10.46 -24.78
C ASN A 398 -15.59 -10.90 -24.34
N ARG A 399 -15.08 -11.99 -24.90
CA ARG A 399 -13.74 -12.54 -24.67
C ARG A 399 -12.63 -11.50 -24.82
N ASP A 400 -12.76 -10.55 -25.74
CA ASP A 400 -11.78 -9.47 -25.94
C ASP A 400 -11.65 -8.56 -24.71
N LEU A 401 -12.72 -8.42 -23.93
CA LEU A 401 -12.75 -7.66 -22.67
C LEU A 401 -12.26 -8.50 -21.49
N ASN A 402 -12.23 -9.84 -21.60
CA ASN A 402 -11.81 -10.76 -20.54
C ASN A 402 -10.32 -11.20 -20.63
N HIS A 403 -9.52 -10.50 -21.45
CA HIS A 403 -8.15 -10.93 -21.78
C HIS A 403 -7.23 -11.13 -20.57
N GLU A 404 -7.39 -10.37 -19.48
CA GLU A 404 -6.53 -10.51 -18.31
C GLU A 404 -6.72 -11.86 -17.62
N ALA A 405 -7.97 -12.19 -17.27
CA ALA A 405 -8.32 -13.46 -16.66
C ALA A 405 -8.01 -14.62 -17.62
N HIS A 406 -8.30 -14.45 -18.91
CA HIS A 406 -8.00 -15.45 -19.93
C HIS A 406 -6.53 -15.81 -20.02
N ASN A 407 -5.67 -14.80 -20.09
CA ASN A 407 -4.24 -14.98 -20.15
C ASN A 407 -3.73 -15.63 -18.84
N LEU A 408 -4.26 -15.22 -17.68
CA LEU A 408 -3.88 -15.74 -16.38
C LEU A 408 -4.27 -17.21 -16.19
N ALA A 409 -5.47 -17.61 -16.64
CA ALA A 409 -5.92 -18.99 -16.59
C ALA A 409 -5.05 -19.89 -17.49
N ASN A 410 -4.73 -19.45 -18.71
CA ASN A 410 -3.79 -20.14 -19.60
C ASN A 410 -2.39 -20.26 -18.98
N TYR A 411 -1.92 -19.18 -18.36
CA TYR A 411 -0.64 -19.14 -17.68
C TYR A 411 -0.60 -20.14 -16.52
N ALA A 412 -1.65 -20.18 -15.69
CA ALA A 412 -1.80 -21.13 -14.59
C ALA A 412 -1.79 -22.58 -15.09
N ARG A 413 -2.53 -22.87 -16.16
CA ARG A 413 -2.58 -24.20 -16.80
C ARG A 413 -1.21 -24.68 -17.28
N ARG A 414 -0.50 -23.82 -18.02
CA ARG A 414 0.76 -24.18 -18.66
C ARG A 414 1.90 -24.35 -17.65
N ASN A 415 1.88 -23.56 -16.58
CA ASN A 415 2.96 -23.50 -15.60
C ASN A 415 2.64 -24.21 -14.29
N ARG A 416 1.44 -24.79 -14.15
CA ARG A 416 0.96 -25.51 -12.96
C ARG A 416 0.98 -24.65 -11.70
N ILE A 417 0.38 -23.47 -11.79
CA ILE A 417 0.44 -22.44 -10.75
C ILE A 417 -0.86 -22.40 -9.95
N ASP A 418 -0.72 -22.40 -8.63
CA ASP A 418 -1.80 -22.14 -7.68
C ASP A 418 -1.41 -20.95 -6.78
N PHE A 419 -2.29 -19.96 -6.70
CA PHE A 419 -2.10 -18.73 -5.95
C PHE A 419 -3.44 -18.11 -5.56
N GLN A 420 -3.68 -17.98 -4.26
CA GLN A 420 -4.79 -17.20 -3.72
C GLN A 420 -4.23 -15.86 -3.23
N GLY A 421 -4.57 -14.77 -3.93
CA GLY A 421 -4.11 -13.40 -3.66
C GLY A 421 -4.10 -13.05 -2.18
N THR A 422 -3.17 -12.20 -1.70
CA THR A 422 -3.20 -11.63 -0.33
C THR A 422 -3.28 -10.09 -0.37
N LEU A 423 -3.84 -9.47 0.67
CA LEU A 423 -4.26 -8.05 0.73
C LEU A 423 -3.09 -7.07 0.61
N LEU A 424 -3.48 -5.83 0.29
CA LEU A 424 -2.63 -4.66 0.13
C LEU A 424 -2.90 -3.54 1.14
N SER A 425 -3.89 -3.67 2.02
CA SER A 425 -4.05 -2.83 3.22
C SER A 425 -3.59 -3.50 4.52
N ASP A 426 -3.19 -4.78 4.52
CA ASP A 426 -2.52 -5.43 5.65
C ASP A 426 -1.14 -4.79 6.01
N LEU A 427 -0.72 -3.77 5.27
CA LEU A 427 0.52 -3.01 5.47
C LEU A 427 0.28 -1.53 5.78
N GLN A 428 -0.96 -1.11 6.03
CA GLN A 428 -1.26 0.22 6.58
C GLN A 428 -1.40 0.22 8.11
N GLY A 429 -1.46 -0.97 8.74
CA GLY A 429 -1.46 -1.15 10.20
C GLY A 429 -0.16 -1.70 10.78
N LEU A 430 0.92 -1.75 9.99
CA LEU A 430 2.27 -2.11 10.45
C LEU A 430 3.25 -0.96 10.19
#